data_AF-A0A1B1NDX0-F1
#
_entry.id   AF-A0A1B1NDX0-F1
#
_cell.length_a   1.000
_cell.length_b   1.000
_cell.length_c   1.000
_cell.angle_alpha   90.00
_cell.angle_beta   90.00
_cell.angle_gamma   90.00
#
_symmetry.space_group_name_H-M   'P 1'
#
loop_
_entity.id
_entity.type
_entity.pdbx_description
1 polymer ?
#
loop_
_entity_poly.entity_id
_entity_poly.type
_entity_poly.pdbx_seq_one_letter_code
_entity_poly.pdbx_strand_id
1 'polypeptide(L)'
;MPSLETERVVIVLRERPSAAVAMALHRLLGLGVSEAVRRAGAGEPLLDRGLQLDDRVPFERLVEEVLRTIAPCAHDLHVVPPDEPPGDANRVDAETLRRTLRPQPPERPTLPPRPDAHLAELIARGTRAALAELPEAVARDLCLVALVTTGEALRPYLGVTIHGPGRWDLADGEQAIVGDEHLAAVGHTWDARGDLRDLDDAEAEAELAVRLATLEEALRLLDIDGVFGVGDARRRMLLLVTTMPPDGAAAGHARRLNPEGPLLREWLEEASEAPLLDPEGIALPDGTTIYAPEEVDERNETYEVAGYAPGWVLIGDDSGGGGYLVRRPGPTFDPATARAGAEVYRMDLGALTEDVAGQGEFVTDDLVGWLAERQG
;
A
#
# COMPACT_ATOMS: atom_id res chain seq x y z
N MET A 1 5.71 -6.44 20.59
CA MET A 1 4.85 -6.34 21.80
C MET A 1 3.51 -7.02 21.49
N PRO A 2 2.69 -7.52 22.44
CA PRO A 2 1.34 -7.92 22.07
C PRO A 2 0.61 -6.66 21.56
N SER A 3 0.14 -6.70 20.30
CA SER A 3 -0.69 -5.67 19.70
C SER A 3 -1.77 -5.25 20.69
N LEU A 4 -1.87 -3.96 21.00
CA LEU A 4 -2.93 -3.43 21.84
C LEU A 4 -4.27 -3.69 21.15
N GLU A 5 -5.13 -4.53 21.75
CA GLU A 5 -6.49 -4.71 21.27
C GLU A 5 -7.24 -3.38 21.46
N THR A 6 -7.72 -2.80 20.37
CA THR A 6 -8.42 -1.51 20.40
C THR A 6 -9.90 -1.68 20.68
N GLU A 7 -10.53 -2.64 20.01
CA GLU A 7 -11.96 -2.97 20.12
C GLU A 7 -12.17 -4.48 19.87
N ARG A 8 -13.34 -5.02 20.18
CA ARG A 8 -13.74 -6.41 19.95
C ARG A 8 -15.01 -6.47 19.13
N VAL A 9 -15.04 -7.34 18.12
CA VAL A 9 -16.25 -7.62 17.35
C VAL A 9 -16.91 -8.86 17.92
N VAL A 10 -18.19 -8.71 18.28
CA VAL A 10 -19.00 -9.76 18.87
C VAL A 10 -20.23 -10.03 18.02
N ILE A 11 -20.43 -11.29 17.62
CA ILE A 11 -21.58 -11.73 16.83
C ILE A 11 -22.39 -12.73 17.64
N VAL A 12 -23.67 -12.43 17.85
CA VAL A 12 -24.60 -13.24 18.64
C VAL A 12 -25.80 -13.64 17.79
N LEU A 13 -26.06 -14.94 17.64
CA LEU A 13 -27.33 -15.40 17.08
C LEU A 13 -28.44 -15.30 18.15
N ARG A 14 -29.61 -14.81 17.74
CA ARG A 14 -30.82 -14.70 18.56
C ARG A 14 -31.81 -15.83 18.34
N GLU A 15 -31.47 -16.75 17.45
CA GLU A 15 -32.24 -17.95 17.20
C GLU A 15 -31.36 -19.14 16.86
N ARG A 16 -31.97 -20.32 16.87
CA ARG A 16 -31.26 -21.56 16.58
C ARG A 16 -31.00 -21.68 15.07
N PRO A 17 -29.74 -21.80 14.63
CA PRO A 17 -29.42 -21.91 13.20
C PRO A 17 -29.89 -23.25 12.63
N SER A 18 -30.15 -23.29 11.32
CA SER A 18 -30.36 -24.54 10.60
C SER A 18 -29.10 -25.41 10.63
N ALA A 19 -29.25 -26.72 10.37
CA ALA A 19 -28.10 -27.62 10.31
C ALA A 19 -27.06 -27.18 9.26
N ALA A 20 -27.51 -26.61 8.13
CA ALA A 20 -26.61 -26.09 7.10
C ALA A 20 -25.80 -24.89 7.60
N VAL A 21 -26.45 -23.93 8.27
CA VAL A 21 -25.80 -22.75 8.85
C VAL A 21 -24.83 -23.16 9.97
N ALA A 22 -25.24 -24.08 10.86
CA ALA A 22 -24.38 -24.58 11.93
C ALA A 22 -23.13 -25.31 11.40
N MET A 23 -23.27 -26.07 10.31
CA MET A 23 -22.14 -26.75 9.65
C MET A 23 -21.20 -25.75 8.97
N ALA A 24 -21.73 -24.69 8.37
CA ALA A 24 -20.93 -23.63 7.77
C ALA A 24 -20.16 -22.85 8.84
N LEU A 25 -20.82 -22.46 9.95
CA LEU A 25 -20.18 -21.82 11.10
C LEU A 25 -19.07 -22.68 11.71
N HIS A 26 -19.27 -24.01 11.79
CA HIS A 26 -18.21 -24.93 12.24
C HIS A 26 -16.95 -24.84 11.39
N ARG A 27 -17.11 -24.78 10.06
CA ARG A 27 -15.97 -24.67 9.13
C ARG A 27 -15.28 -23.31 9.20
N LEU A 28 -16.07 -22.24 9.31
CA LEU A 28 -15.56 -20.86 9.31
C LEU A 28 -14.87 -20.49 10.63
N LEU A 29 -15.45 -20.88 11.77
CA LEU A 29 -15.01 -20.45 13.10
C LEU A 29 -14.21 -21.54 13.86
N GLY A 30 -14.09 -22.75 13.31
CA GLY A 30 -13.47 -23.88 14.00
C GLY A 30 -14.24 -24.40 15.22
N LEU A 31 -15.44 -23.87 15.50
CA LEU A 31 -16.30 -24.29 16.61
C LEU A 31 -16.95 -25.64 16.30
N GLY A 32 -17.06 -26.57 17.27
CA GLY A 32 -17.86 -27.78 17.06
C GLY A 32 -19.32 -27.46 16.72
N VAL A 33 -19.97 -28.23 15.85
CA VAL A 33 -21.37 -28.00 15.44
C VAL A 33 -22.33 -27.91 16.64
N SER A 34 -22.17 -28.82 17.62
CA SER A 34 -22.96 -28.79 18.86
C SER A 34 -22.71 -27.54 19.70
N GLU A 35 -21.48 -27.00 19.65
CA GLU A 35 -21.10 -25.78 20.38
C GLU A 35 -21.71 -24.54 19.72
N ALA A 36 -21.65 -24.43 18.39
CA ALA A 36 -22.31 -23.34 17.65
C ALA A 36 -23.82 -23.30 17.93
N VAL A 37 -24.48 -24.46 17.95
CA VAL A 37 -25.91 -24.57 18.27
C VAL A 37 -26.19 -24.23 19.74
N ARG A 38 -25.33 -24.64 20.67
CA ARG A 38 -25.47 -24.33 22.10
C ARG A 38 -25.37 -22.82 22.33
N ARG A 39 -24.34 -22.17 21.79
CA ARG A 39 -24.12 -20.73 21.93
C ARG A 39 -25.27 -19.93 21.36
N ALA A 40 -25.74 -20.27 20.16
CA ALA A 40 -26.89 -19.63 19.55
C ALA A 40 -28.18 -19.79 20.39
N GLY A 41 -28.41 -20.96 20.98
CA GLY A 41 -29.57 -21.20 21.86
C GLY A 41 -29.49 -20.48 23.21
N ALA A 42 -28.28 -20.17 23.68
CA ALA A 42 -28.02 -19.46 24.92
C ALA A 42 -27.88 -17.93 24.73
N GLY A 43 -27.87 -17.44 23.48
CA GLY A 43 -27.56 -16.04 23.17
C GLY A 43 -26.11 -15.66 23.51
N GLU A 44 -25.20 -16.64 23.47
CA GLU A 44 -23.77 -16.42 23.71
C GLU A 44 -23.03 -16.06 22.39
N PRO A 45 -21.89 -15.36 22.47
CA PRO A 45 -21.08 -15.02 21.31
C PRO A 45 -20.60 -16.22 20.48
N LEU A 46 -20.91 -16.21 19.19
CA LEU A 46 -20.31 -17.13 18.22
C LEU A 46 -18.93 -16.67 17.79
N LEU A 47 -18.78 -15.37 17.57
CA LEU A 47 -17.51 -14.70 17.33
C LEU A 47 -17.33 -13.67 18.44
N ASP A 48 -16.14 -13.65 19.02
CA ASP A 48 -15.73 -12.66 20.01
C ASP A 48 -14.21 -12.52 19.88
N ARG A 49 -13.77 -11.53 19.10
CA ARG A 49 -12.36 -11.39 18.73
C ARG A 49 -11.96 -9.91 18.72
N GLY A 50 -10.76 -9.64 19.26
CA GLY A 50 -10.16 -8.31 19.24
C GLY A 50 -9.72 -7.89 17.84
N LEU A 51 -9.81 -6.58 17.58
CA LEU A 51 -9.24 -5.90 16.44
C LEU A 51 -7.77 -5.57 16.72
N GLN A 52 -6.89 -6.32 16.07
CA GLN A 52 -5.45 -6.04 16.02
C GLN A 52 -5.13 -5.37 14.69
N LEU A 53 -4.18 -4.43 14.69
CA LEU A 53 -3.80 -3.66 13.49
C LEU A 53 -3.28 -4.58 12.37
N ASP A 54 -2.49 -5.59 12.73
CA ASP A 54 -1.79 -6.47 11.78
C ASP A 54 -2.69 -7.55 11.14
N ASP A 55 -3.95 -7.69 11.57
CA ASP A 55 -4.82 -8.85 11.26
C ASP A 55 -6.18 -8.44 10.66
N ARG A 56 -6.34 -7.15 10.28
CA ARG A 56 -7.63 -6.58 9.86
C ARG A 56 -8.19 -7.19 8.57
N VAL A 57 -7.37 -7.40 7.54
CA VAL A 57 -7.83 -7.92 6.24
C VAL A 57 -8.28 -9.40 6.30
N PRO A 58 -7.52 -10.33 6.90
CA PRO A 58 -8.02 -11.69 7.13
C PRO A 58 -9.25 -11.73 8.03
N PHE A 59 -9.33 -10.83 9.01
CA PHE A 59 -10.46 -10.76 9.93
C PHE A 59 -11.74 -10.22 9.27
N GLU A 60 -11.65 -9.18 8.45
CA GLU A 60 -12.77 -8.65 7.68
C GLU A 60 -13.37 -9.72 6.76
N ARG A 61 -12.53 -10.43 6.00
CA ARG A 61 -12.99 -11.55 5.16
C ARG A 61 -13.74 -12.61 5.94
N LEU A 62 -13.22 -13.00 7.11
CA LEU A 62 -13.90 -13.95 7.99
C LEU A 62 -15.26 -13.42 8.45
N VAL A 63 -15.33 -12.15 8.87
CA VAL A 63 -16.58 -11.53 9.32
C VAL A 63 -17.60 -11.48 8.20
N GLU A 64 -17.22 -11.09 6.98
CA GLU A 64 -18.12 -11.07 5.81
C GLU A 64 -18.65 -12.46 5.46
N GLU A 65 -17.81 -13.50 5.53
CA GLU A 65 -18.27 -14.89 5.33
C GLU A 65 -19.23 -15.37 6.42
N VAL A 66 -18.98 -14.96 7.67
CA VAL A 66 -19.88 -15.24 8.80
C VAL A 66 -21.21 -14.53 8.61
N LEU A 67 -21.22 -13.22 8.32
CA LEU A 67 -22.42 -12.43 8.08
C LEU A 67 -23.28 -13.01 6.95
N ARG A 68 -22.65 -13.38 5.83
CA ARG A 68 -23.34 -14.04 4.71
C ARG A 68 -23.95 -15.38 5.11
N THR A 69 -23.24 -16.14 5.94
CA THR A 69 -23.71 -17.44 6.45
C THR A 69 -24.90 -17.31 7.40
N ILE A 70 -24.90 -16.28 8.25
CA ILE A 70 -25.97 -16.03 9.24
C ILE A 70 -27.06 -15.09 8.76
N ALA A 71 -26.97 -14.53 7.54
CA ALA A 71 -27.98 -13.65 6.97
C ALA A 71 -29.43 -14.19 7.06
N PRO A 72 -29.68 -15.52 6.94
CA PRO A 72 -31.03 -16.07 7.14
C PRO A 72 -31.49 -16.11 8.61
N CYS A 73 -30.60 -15.82 9.56
CA CYS A 73 -30.84 -15.92 11.00
C CYS A 73 -30.99 -14.56 11.68
N ALA A 74 -31.84 -14.45 12.69
CA ALA A 74 -31.87 -13.31 13.60
C ALA A 74 -30.55 -13.22 14.39
N HIS A 75 -29.88 -12.08 14.32
CA HIS A 75 -28.57 -11.88 14.91
C HIS A 75 -28.33 -10.44 15.36
N ASP A 76 -27.41 -10.29 16.30
CA ASP A 76 -26.93 -9.01 16.79
C ASP A 76 -25.42 -8.91 16.57
N LEU A 77 -24.99 -7.70 16.22
CA LEU A 77 -23.60 -7.34 15.99
C LEU A 77 -23.24 -6.29 17.03
N HIS A 78 -22.06 -6.44 17.62
CA HIS A 78 -21.54 -5.49 18.59
C HIS A 78 -20.08 -5.17 18.28
N VAL A 79 -19.73 -3.91 18.48
CA VAL A 79 -18.34 -3.44 18.55
C VAL A 79 -18.15 -2.93 19.96
N VAL A 80 -17.33 -3.62 20.74
CA VAL A 80 -17.19 -3.36 22.18
C VAL A 80 -15.75 -3.04 22.55
N PRO A 81 -15.49 -2.13 23.50
CA PRO A 81 -14.18 -2.00 24.11
C PRO A 81 -13.70 -3.33 24.73
N PRO A 82 -12.37 -3.56 24.85
CA PRO A 82 -11.81 -4.84 25.32
C PRO A 82 -12.42 -5.39 26.62
N ASP A 83 -12.78 -4.48 27.54
CA ASP A 83 -13.26 -4.78 28.90
C ASP A 83 -14.78 -4.64 29.07
N GLU A 84 -15.55 -4.39 27.99
CA GLU A 84 -17.00 -4.19 28.06
C GLU A 84 -17.81 -5.36 27.46
N PRO A 85 -18.94 -5.74 28.09
CA PRO A 85 -19.81 -6.78 27.55
C PRO A 85 -20.68 -6.25 26.38
N PRO A 86 -21.11 -7.12 25.45
CA PRO A 86 -22.10 -6.76 24.43
C PRO A 86 -23.46 -6.43 25.08
N GLY A 87 -24.09 -5.35 24.61
CA GLY A 87 -25.38 -4.85 25.09
C GLY A 87 -26.02 -3.88 24.09
N ASP A 88 -27.20 -3.36 24.41
CA ASP A 88 -27.93 -2.48 23.49
C ASP A 88 -27.17 -1.18 23.15
N ALA A 89 -26.31 -0.71 24.05
CA ALA A 89 -25.53 0.52 23.88
C ALA A 89 -24.41 0.42 22.84
N ASN A 90 -23.93 -0.79 22.55
CA ASN A 90 -22.82 -1.05 21.63
C ASN A 90 -23.24 -1.95 20.46
N ARG A 91 -24.56 -2.10 20.27
CA ARG A 91 -25.14 -2.81 19.13
C ARG A 91 -25.00 -1.94 17.89
N VAL A 92 -24.46 -2.53 16.83
CA VAL A 92 -24.26 -1.89 15.54
C VAL A 92 -25.04 -2.63 14.46
N ASP A 93 -25.31 -1.97 13.34
CA ASP A 93 -25.76 -2.64 12.13
C ASP A 93 -24.56 -3.17 11.32
N ALA A 94 -24.84 -3.98 10.30
CA ALA A 94 -23.81 -4.59 9.46
C ALA A 94 -22.96 -3.54 8.73
N GLU A 95 -23.57 -2.41 8.35
CA GLU A 95 -22.88 -1.34 7.63
C GLU A 95 -21.90 -0.58 8.53
N THR A 96 -22.32 -0.31 9.76
CA THR A 96 -21.46 0.29 10.80
C THR A 96 -20.32 -0.65 11.14
N LEU A 97 -20.58 -1.96 11.27
CA LEU A 97 -19.54 -2.96 11.50
C LEU A 97 -18.52 -2.99 10.35
N ARG A 98 -18.98 -2.96 9.09
CA ARG A 98 -18.09 -2.85 7.92
C ARG A 98 -17.22 -1.60 7.98
N ARG A 99 -17.80 -0.45 8.30
CA ARG A 99 -17.04 0.81 8.43
C ARG A 99 -16.00 0.75 9.55
N THR A 100 -16.26 0.02 10.63
CA THR A 100 -15.29 -0.21 11.72
C THR A 100 -14.17 -1.17 11.30
N LEU A 101 -14.50 -2.19 10.51
CA LEU A 101 -13.54 -3.19 10.02
C LEU A 101 -12.65 -2.68 8.90
N ARG A 102 -13.21 -1.85 8.01
CA ARG A 102 -12.46 -1.18 6.97
C ARG A 102 -11.34 -0.36 7.61
N PRO A 103 -10.10 -0.46 7.11
CA PRO A 103 -9.10 0.55 7.43
C PRO A 103 -9.74 1.90 7.16
N GLN A 104 -9.78 2.80 8.15
CA GLN A 104 -10.19 4.17 7.84
C GLN A 104 -9.22 4.66 6.77
N PRO A 105 -9.72 5.11 5.60
CA PRO A 105 -8.83 5.69 4.61
C PRO A 105 -8.04 6.79 5.31
N PRO A 106 -6.71 6.89 5.10
CA PRO A 106 -5.89 7.85 5.79
C PRO A 106 -6.55 9.23 5.75
N GLU A 107 -6.61 9.88 6.92
CA GLU A 107 -7.26 11.17 7.11
C GLU A 107 -6.55 12.21 6.25
N ARG A 108 -7.07 12.45 5.04
CA ARG A 108 -6.39 13.14 3.92
C ARG A 108 -4.98 12.57 3.63
N PRO A 109 -4.74 12.02 2.44
CA PRO A 109 -3.39 11.68 2.02
C PRO A 109 -2.52 12.94 2.09
N THR A 110 -1.51 12.88 2.95
CA THR A 110 -0.59 13.99 3.17
C THR A 110 0.28 14.15 1.92
N LEU A 111 0.65 15.39 1.59
CA LEU A 111 1.61 15.65 0.50
C LEU A 111 2.81 14.72 0.70
N PRO A 112 3.29 14.09 -0.38
CA PRO A 112 4.20 12.98 -0.22
C PRO A 112 5.50 13.54 0.37
N PRO A 113 6.13 12.81 1.31
CA PRO A 113 7.14 13.38 2.19
C PRO A 113 8.34 13.89 1.38
N ARG A 114 8.83 15.07 1.75
CA ARG A 114 10.00 15.66 1.10
C ARG A 114 11.25 14.90 1.55
N PRO A 115 12.04 14.32 0.63
CA PRO A 115 13.26 13.60 0.99
C PRO A 115 14.31 14.56 1.57
N ASP A 116 15.19 14.02 2.41
CA ASP A 116 16.38 14.71 2.86
C ASP A 116 17.46 14.62 1.77
N ALA A 117 17.64 15.72 1.02
CA ALA A 117 18.55 15.75 -0.12
C ALA A 117 20.01 15.43 0.25
N HIS A 118 20.48 15.90 1.42
CA HIS A 118 21.86 15.66 1.84
C HIS A 118 22.07 14.18 2.19
N LEU A 119 21.11 13.60 2.92
CA LEU A 119 21.15 12.19 3.26
C LEU A 119 21.01 11.31 2.01
N ALA A 120 20.15 11.69 1.06
CA ALA A 120 20.00 10.97 -0.22
C ALA A 120 21.32 10.93 -1.01
N GLU A 121 22.06 12.05 -1.08
CA GLU A 121 23.37 12.09 -1.74
C GLU A 121 24.41 11.19 -1.06
N LEU A 122 24.42 11.13 0.28
CA LEU A 122 25.31 10.25 1.04
C LEU A 122 24.99 8.78 0.78
N ILE A 123 23.71 8.43 0.80
CA ILE A 123 23.23 7.07 0.52
C ILE A 123 23.58 6.69 -0.93
N ALA A 124 23.26 7.55 -1.91
CA ALA A 124 23.60 7.33 -3.30
C ALA A 124 25.10 7.08 -3.50
N ARG A 125 25.96 7.86 -2.83
CA ARG A 125 27.42 7.65 -2.88
C ARG A 125 27.82 6.29 -2.33
N GLY A 126 27.28 5.91 -1.17
CA GLY A 126 27.57 4.61 -0.55
C GLY A 126 27.08 3.44 -1.41
N THR A 127 25.86 3.53 -1.94
CA THR A 127 25.29 2.56 -2.87
C THR A 127 26.11 2.43 -4.14
N ARG A 128 26.57 3.53 -4.75
CA ARG A 128 27.45 3.50 -5.93
C ARG A 128 28.75 2.75 -5.64
N ALA A 129 29.37 3.02 -4.49
CA ALA A 129 30.61 2.36 -4.09
C ALA A 129 30.40 0.86 -3.90
N ALA A 130 29.33 0.47 -3.20
CA ALA A 130 28.96 -0.93 -3.00
C ALA A 130 28.68 -1.66 -4.33
N LEU A 131 27.95 -1.04 -5.25
CA LEU A 131 27.67 -1.61 -6.58
C LEU A 131 28.94 -1.79 -7.42
N ALA A 132 29.90 -0.86 -7.33
CA ALA A 132 31.16 -0.93 -8.06
C ALA A 132 32.08 -2.07 -7.59
N GLU A 133 31.86 -2.60 -6.40
CA GLU A 133 32.63 -3.71 -5.81
C GLU A 133 31.97 -5.08 -6.00
N LEU A 134 30.80 -5.14 -6.64
CA LEU A 134 30.14 -6.40 -6.95
C LEU A 134 31.02 -7.30 -7.85
N PRO A 135 31.06 -8.62 -7.61
CA PRO A 135 31.73 -9.54 -8.52
C PRO A 135 31.18 -9.41 -9.94
N GLU A 136 32.05 -9.48 -10.96
CA GLU A 136 31.66 -9.30 -12.37
C GLU A 136 30.51 -10.23 -12.80
N ALA A 137 30.50 -11.47 -12.30
CA ALA A 137 29.43 -12.43 -12.57
C ALA A 137 28.07 -11.98 -12.01
N VAL A 138 28.05 -11.32 -10.84
CA VAL A 138 26.84 -10.76 -10.23
C VAL A 138 26.42 -9.50 -10.97
N ALA A 139 27.36 -8.58 -11.21
CA ALA A 139 27.08 -7.30 -11.87
C ALA A 139 26.52 -7.48 -13.29
N ARG A 140 26.98 -8.51 -14.03
CA ARG A 140 26.50 -8.81 -15.39
C ARG A 140 25.04 -9.26 -15.44
N ASP A 141 24.63 -10.06 -14.46
CA ASP A 141 23.32 -10.72 -14.44
C ASP A 141 22.35 -10.08 -13.42
N LEU A 142 22.75 -8.94 -12.85
CA LEU A 142 22.00 -8.12 -11.92
C LEU A 142 20.61 -7.79 -12.47
N CYS A 143 19.60 -7.97 -11.63
CA CYS A 143 18.18 -7.82 -11.97
C CYS A 143 17.47 -6.86 -11.03
N LEU A 144 17.83 -6.86 -9.74
CA LEU A 144 17.19 -6.04 -8.71
C LEU A 144 18.25 -5.35 -7.85
N VAL A 145 18.03 -4.07 -7.57
CA VAL A 145 18.80 -3.29 -6.59
C VAL A 145 17.82 -2.68 -5.59
N ALA A 146 17.93 -3.06 -4.32
CA ALA A 146 17.06 -2.60 -3.26
C ALA A 146 17.81 -1.84 -2.18
N LEU A 147 17.29 -0.67 -1.80
CA LEU A 147 17.60 -0.08 -0.50
C LEU A 147 16.55 -0.53 0.50
N VAL A 148 17.00 -1.26 1.52
CA VAL A 148 16.14 -1.94 2.47
C VAL A 148 16.34 -1.39 3.87
N THR A 149 15.25 -1.14 4.57
CA THR A 149 15.22 -0.76 6.00
C THR A 149 14.26 -1.67 6.76
N THR A 150 14.12 -1.54 8.07
CA THR A 150 13.03 -2.15 8.84
C THR A 150 11.90 -1.14 9.09
N GLY A 151 10.76 -1.61 9.60
CA GLY A 151 9.66 -0.72 10.04
C GLY A 151 10.06 0.25 11.15
N GLU A 152 11.08 -0.09 11.96
CA GLU A 152 11.69 0.80 12.95
C GLU A 152 12.70 1.80 12.34
N ALA A 153 12.81 1.83 11.02
CA ALA A 153 13.73 2.68 10.26
C ALA A 153 15.19 2.61 10.71
N LEU A 154 15.69 1.39 10.93
CA LEU A 154 17.12 1.15 11.13
C LEU A 154 17.92 1.62 9.91
N ARG A 155 19.24 1.83 10.08
CA ARG A 155 20.12 2.25 8.98
C ARG A 155 19.91 1.33 7.77
N PRO A 156 19.72 1.88 6.56
CA PRO A 156 19.43 1.08 5.39
C PRO A 156 20.64 0.24 4.99
N TYR A 157 20.36 -0.89 4.36
CA TYR A 157 21.34 -1.73 3.70
C TYR A 157 21.00 -1.89 2.21
N LEU A 158 22.01 -2.28 1.43
CA LEU A 158 21.86 -2.56 0.02
C LEU A 158 21.70 -4.07 -0.17
N GLY A 159 20.57 -4.47 -0.74
CA GLY A 159 20.33 -5.83 -1.21
C GLY A 159 20.34 -5.85 -2.73
N VAL A 160 20.88 -6.91 -3.33
CA VAL A 160 20.83 -7.11 -4.78
C VAL A 160 20.46 -8.54 -5.12
N THR A 161 19.84 -8.74 -6.29
CA THR A 161 19.59 -10.08 -6.84
C THR A 161 19.90 -10.11 -8.34
N ILE A 162 20.13 -11.32 -8.84
CA ILE A 162 20.38 -11.58 -10.26
C ILE A 162 19.17 -12.27 -10.91
N HIS A 163 19.10 -12.27 -12.24
CA HIS A 163 18.09 -13.02 -12.97
C HIS A 163 18.18 -14.52 -12.64
N GLY A 164 17.03 -15.13 -12.30
CA GLY A 164 16.94 -16.56 -12.00
C GLY A 164 15.71 -16.90 -11.17
N PRO A 165 15.60 -18.15 -10.70
CA PRO A 165 14.47 -18.60 -9.88
C PRO A 165 14.27 -17.83 -8.57
N GLY A 166 15.35 -17.38 -7.93
CA GLY A 166 15.32 -16.59 -6.68
C GLY A 166 15.46 -15.08 -6.89
N ARG A 167 15.07 -14.56 -8.07
CA ARG A 167 15.27 -13.14 -8.41
C ARG A 167 14.55 -12.16 -7.47
N TRP A 168 13.59 -12.63 -6.66
CA TRP A 168 12.86 -11.82 -5.67
C TRP A 168 13.31 -12.07 -4.22
N ASP A 169 14.21 -13.02 -3.98
CA ASP A 169 14.62 -13.44 -2.64
C ASP A 169 15.65 -12.45 -2.06
N LEU A 170 15.20 -11.26 -1.66
CA LEU A 170 16.09 -10.20 -1.15
C LEU A 170 16.72 -10.55 0.20
N ALA A 171 15.93 -11.01 1.16
CA ALA A 171 16.41 -11.28 2.53
C ALA A 171 17.17 -12.61 2.63
N ASP A 172 16.77 -13.61 1.83
CA ASP A 172 17.33 -14.96 1.83
C ASP A 172 18.34 -15.21 0.71
N GLY A 173 18.58 -14.20 -0.14
CA GLY A 173 19.49 -14.27 -1.28
C GLY A 173 20.97 -14.23 -0.89
N GLU A 174 21.81 -14.77 -1.76
CA GLU A 174 23.27 -14.79 -1.57
C GLU A 174 23.89 -13.37 -1.46
N GLN A 175 23.17 -12.35 -1.91
CA GLN A 175 23.60 -10.95 -1.89
C GLN A 175 22.62 -10.04 -1.12
N ALA A 176 22.03 -10.57 -0.03
CA ALA A 176 21.07 -9.85 0.82
C ALA A 176 21.64 -8.55 1.43
N ILE A 177 22.94 -8.51 1.75
CA ILE A 177 23.63 -7.34 2.27
C ILE A 177 24.97 -7.21 1.55
N VAL A 178 25.11 -6.18 0.71
CA VAL A 178 26.34 -5.91 -0.05
C VAL A 178 26.95 -4.55 0.29
N GLY A 179 28.28 -4.52 0.45
CA GLY A 179 29.04 -3.29 0.68
C GLY A 179 28.58 -2.49 1.90
N ASP A 180 28.20 -3.17 2.99
CA ASP A 180 27.69 -2.52 4.21
C ASP A 180 28.68 -1.49 4.79
N GLU A 181 29.99 -1.68 4.58
CA GLU A 181 31.01 -0.71 4.96
C GLU A 181 30.79 0.68 4.34
N HIS A 182 30.23 0.76 3.14
CA HIS A 182 29.97 2.02 2.44
C HIS A 182 28.70 2.69 2.97
N LEU A 183 27.67 1.91 3.30
CA LEU A 183 26.45 2.45 3.92
C LEU A 183 26.61 2.72 5.41
N ALA A 184 27.54 2.06 6.10
CA ALA A 184 27.88 2.35 7.49
C ALA A 184 28.38 3.80 7.65
N ALA A 185 29.01 4.38 6.63
CA ALA A 185 29.43 5.78 6.62
C ALA A 185 28.27 6.78 6.70
N VAL A 186 27.03 6.35 6.36
CA VAL A 186 25.81 7.16 6.48
C VAL A 186 25.30 7.22 7.92
N GLY A 187 25.72 6.29 8.79
CA GLY A 187 25.18 6.09 10.14
C GLY A 187 25.10 7.36 10.97
N HIS A 188 26.13 8.21 10.96
CA HIS A 188 26.10 9.45 11.74
C HIS A 188 24.96 10.40 11.34
N THR A 189 24.75 10.61 10.04
CA THR A 189 23.67 11.47 9.53
C THR A 189 22.30 10.83 9.72
N TRP A 190 22.23 9.50 9.60
CA TRP A 190 21.00 8.74 9.85
C TRP A 190 20.58 8.83 11.32
N ASP A 191 21.49 8.54 12.24
CA ASP A 191 21.25 8.54 13.69
C ASP A 191 20.90 9.93 14.23
N ALA A 192 21.39 11.00 13.59
CA ALA A 192 21.06 12.37 13.95
C ALA A 192 19.56 12.70 13.80
N ARG A 193 18.80 11.87 13.09
CA ARG A 193 17.34 12.00 12.93
C ARG A 193 16.54 11.40 14.10
N GLY A 194 17.21 10.75 15.06
CA GLY A 194 16.58 10.17 16.25
C GLY A 194 16.02 8.76 16.04
N ASP A 195 15.55 8.18 17.13
CA ASP A 195 14.92 6.85 17.16
C ASP A 195 13.40 7.00 17.03
N LEU A 196 12.78 6.24 16.11
CA LEU A 196 11.32 6.28 15.93
C LEU A 196 10.56 5.91 17.20
N ARG A 197 11.16 5.10 18.08
CA ARG A 197 10.54 4.66 19.34
C ARG A 197 10.40 5.79 20.36
N ASP A 198 11.09 6.90 20.15
CA ASP A 198 11.00 8.08 21.00
C ASP A 198 9.88 9.05 20.53
N LEU A 199 9.28 8.80 19.38
CA LEU A 199 8.20 9.59 18.77
C LEU A 199 6.83 8.97 19.05
N ASP A 200 5.75 9.76 18.90
CA ASP A 200 4.41 9.19 18.83
C ASP A 200 4.15 8.49 17.49
N ASP A 201 3.07 7.71 17.38
CA ASP A 201 2.79 6.88 16.19
C ASP A 201 2.72 7.71 14.90
N ALA A 202 2.10 8.90 14.93
CA ALA A 202 1.93 9.74 13.75
C ALA A 202 3.25 10.42 13.35
N GLU A 203 4.03 10.88 14.33
CA GLU A 203 5.37 11.43 14.12
C GLU A 203 6.35 10.36 13.60
N ALA A 204 6.27 9.14 14.14
CA ALA A 204 7.07 8.00 13.70
C ALA A 204 6.74 7.59 12.26
N GLU A 205 5.45 7.53 11.91
CA GLU A 205 5.00 7.24 10.54
C GLU A 205 5.48 8.32 9.56
N ALA A 206 5.33 9.60 9.91
CA ALA A 206 5.81 10.71 9.08
C ALA A 206 7.34 10.67 8.88
N GLU A 207 8.10 10.36 9.92
CA GLU A 207 9.56 10.24 9.84
C GLU A 207 10.00 9.01 9.03
N LEU A 208 9.35 7.85 9.20
CA LEU A 208 9.58 6.68 8.35
C LEU A 208 9.32 7.00 6.88
N ALA A 209 8.23 7.69 6.59
CA ALA A 209 7.88 8.09 5.22
C ALA A 209 8.95 9.02 4.61
N VAL A 210 9.51 9.97 5.39
CA VAL A 210 10.64 10.81 4.96
C VAL A 210 11.89 9.97 4.69
N ARG A 211 12.19 8.98 5.55
CA ARG A 211 13.35 8.09 5.36
C ARG A 211 13.20 7.25 4.09
N LEU A 212 12.04 6.63 3.86
CA LEU A 212 11.77 5.86 2.64
C LEU A 212 11.84 6.73 1.37
N ALA A 213 11.26 7.93 1.40
CA ALA A 213 11.39 8.88 0.28
C ALA A 213 12.85 9.31 0.04
N THR A 214 13.67 9.37 1.08
CA THR A 214 15.10 9.66 0.99
C THR A 214 15.87 8.50 0.33
N LEU A 215 15.50 7.25 0.60
CA LEU A 215 16.04 6.08 -0.12
C LEU A 215 15.63 6.10 -1.60
N GLU A 216 14.37 6.44 -1.88
CA GLU A 216 13.84 6.56 -3.24
C GLU A 216 14.61 7.64 -4.03
N GLU A 217 14.87 8.79 -3.40
CA GLU A 217 15.70 9.85 -3.97
C GLU A 217 17.14 9.41 -4.23
N ALA A 218 17.74 8.64 -3.33
CA ALA A 218 19.10 8.12 -3.55
C ALA A 218 19.18 7.22 -4.80
N LEU A 219 18.21 6.31 -4.99
CA LEU A 219 18.14 5.48 -6.19
C LEU A 219 17.86 6.30 -7.45
N ARG A 220 17.00 7.32 -7.34
CA ARG A 220 16.72 8.25 -8.45
C ARG A 220 17.96 9.01 -8.91
N LEU A 221 18.76 9.54 -7.97
CA LEU A 221 20.02 10.22 -8.30
C LEU A 221 20.97 9.29 -9.05
N LEU A 222 21.07 8.02 -8.64
CA LEU A 222 21.88 7.02 -9.31
C LEU A 222 21.36 6.68 -10.72
N ASP A 223 20.04 6.64 -10.87
CA ASP A 223 19.40 6.37 -12.15
C ASP A 223 19.62 7.51 -13.15
N ILE A 224 19.47 8.76 -12.70
CA ILE A 224 19.79 9.97 -13.49
C ILE A 224 21.25 9.96 -13.93
N ASP A 225 22.16 9.55 -13.04
CA ASP A 225 23.59 9.41 -13.33
C ASP A 225 23.93 8.21 -14.24
N GLY A 226 22.94 7.40 -14.62
CA GLY A 226 23.07 6.27 -15.53
C GLY A 226 23.74 5.03 -14.91
N VAL A 227 23.78 4.93 -13.58
CA VAL A 227 24.40 3.80 -12.85
C VAL A 227 23.74 2.47 -13.21
N PHE A 228 22.44 2.48 -13.50
CA PHE A 228 21.65 1.30 -13.84
C PHE A 228 21.51 1.08 -15.36
N GLY A 229 22.34 1.77 -16.16
CA GLY A 229 22.32 1.72 -17.60
C GLY A 229 21.31 2.67 -18.23
N VAL A 230 21.12 2.55 -19.55
CA VAL A 230 20.20 3.37 -20.35
C VAL A 230 19.38 2.49 -21.30
N GLY A 231 18.19 2.95 -21.70
CA GLY A 231 17.33 2.24 -22.64
C GLY A 231 17.01 0.81 -22.18
N ASP A 232 17.28 -0.18 -23.04
CA ASP A 232 17.00 -1.59 -22.74
C ASP A 232 17.80 -2.13 -21.56
N ALA A 233 19.03 -1.65 -21.33
CA ALA A 233 19.81 -2.05 -20.16
C ALA A 233 19.13 -1.61 -18.86
N ARG A 234 18.57 -0.39 -18.84
CA ARG A 234 17.82 0.13 -17.69
C ARG A 234 16.51 -0.61 -17.45
N ARG A 235 15.81 -1.01 -18.53
CA ARG A 235 14.56 -1.79 -18.46
C ARG A 235 14.75 -3.21 -17.90
N ARG A 236 15.99 -3.69 -17.83
CA ARG A 236 16.35 -4.98 -17.23
C ARG A 236 16.69 -4.87 -15.74
N MET A 237 16.64 -3.67 -15.18
CA MET A 237 16.92 -3.39 -13.78
C MET A 237 15.62 -3.00 -13.06
N LEU A 238 15.33 -3.66 -11.94
CA LEU A 238 14.30 -3.26 -11.00
C LEU A 238 14.94 -2.53 -9.82
N LEU A 239 14.57 -1.28 -9.61
CA LEU A 239 14.96 -0.51 -8.42
C LEU A 239 13.87 -0.60 -7.37
N LEU A 240 14.24 -0.85 -6.13
CA LEU A 240 13.28 -1.04 -5.06
C LEU A 240 13.67 -0.29 -3.79
N VAL A 241 12.66 0.26 -3.11
CA VAL A 241 12.75 0.68 -1.72
C VAL A 241 11.70 -0.11 -0.97
N THR A 242 12.09 -0.76 0.13
CA THR A 242 11.19 -1.58 0.92
C THR A 242 11.62 -1.62 2.38
N THR A 243 10.64 -1.90 3.23
CA THR A 243 10.84 -2.34 4.61
C THR A 243 11.06 -3.87 4.64
N MET A 244 11.61 -4.37 5.74
CA MET A 244 11.65 -5.79 6.10
C MET A 244 11.04 -5.97 7.49
N PRO A 245 9.96 -6.77 7.64
CA PRO A 245 9.24 -7.47 6.56
C PRO A 245 8.62 -6.51 5.52
N PRO A 246 8.39 -6.95 4.27
CA PRO A 246 7.84 -6.10 3.22
C PRO A 246 6.39 -5.70 3.52
N ASP A 247 6.01 -4.52 3.04
CA ASP A 247 4.66 -3.98 3.10
C ASP A 247 4.16 -3.54 1.71
N GLY A 248 2.91 -3.11 1.63
CA GLY A 248 2.29 -2.65 0.38
C GLY A 248 2.93 -1.40 -0.22
N ALA A 249 3.64 -0.58 0.56
CA ALA A 249 4.20 0.69 0.09
C ALA A 249 5.35 0.48 -0.92
N ALA A 250 6.04 -0.67 -0.84
CA ALA A 250 7.06 -1.08 -1.79
C ALA A 250 6.59 -1.03 -3.25
N ALA A 251 5.31 -1.33 -3.50
CA ALA A 251 4.75 -1.30 -4.85
C ALA A 251 4.68 0.13 -5.42
N GLY A 252 4.28 1.11 -4.60
CA GLY A 252 4.30 2.52 -4.97
C GLY A 252 5.70 3.02 -5.29
N HIS A 253 6.69 2.68 -4.44
CA HIS A 253 8.09 2.99 -4.69
C HIS A 253 8.59 2.41 -6.01
N ALA A 254 8.28 1.13 -6.28
CA ALA A 254 8.71 0.45 -7.50
C ALA A 254 8.12 1.11 -8.76
N ARG A 255 6.84 1.49 -8.75
CA ARG A 255 6.20 2.18 -9.89
C ARG A 255 6.84 3.54 -10.17
N ARG A 256 7.20 4.30 -9.14
CA ARG A 256 7.84 5.62 -9.30
C ARG A 256 9.31 5.53 -9.70
N LEU A 257 9.98 4.44 -9.37
CA LEU A 257 11.41 4.26 -9.66
C LEU A 257 11.67 3.58 -11.00
N ASN A 258 10.68 2.90 -11.60
CA ASN A 258 10.93 2.04 -12.75
C ASN A 258 10.07 2.39 -13.95
N PRO A 259 10.61 2.23 -15.17
CA PRO A 259 9.79 2.30 -16.37
C PRO A 259 8.78 1.16 -16.39
N GLU A 260 7.62 1.44 -16.97
CA GLU A 260 6.67 0.39 -17.37
C GLU A 260 7.37 -0.65 -18.25
N GLY A 261 7.17 -1.93 -17.92
CA GLY A 261 7.83 -3.03 -18.60
C GLY A 261 7.58 -4.40 -17.97
N PRO A 262 8.03 -5.49 -18.62
CA PRO A 262 7.80 -6.85 -18.16
C PRO A 262 8.34 -7.10 -16.74
N LEU A 263 9.54 -6.58 -16.42
CA LEU A 263 10.17 -6.87 -15.14
C LEU A 263 9.43 -6.27 -13.94
N LEU A 264 8.96 -5.02 -14.06
CA LEU A 264 8.12 -4.38 -13.05
C LEU A 264 6.80 -5.15 -12.88
N ARG A 265 6.18 -5.55 -13.99
CA ARG A 265 4.93 -6.33 -13.96
C ARG A 265 5.11 -7.69 -13.28
N GLU A 266 6.15 -8.43 -13.66
CA GLU A 266 6.48 -9.72 -13.05
C GLU A 266 6.70 -9.59 -11.54
N TRP A 267 7.42 -8.56 -11.08
CA TRP A 267 7.61 -8.35 -9.65
C TRP A 267 6.30 -7.98 -8.93
N LEU A 268 5.48 -7.11 -9.52
CA LEU A 268 4.16 -6.75 -8.97
C LEU A 268 3.24 -7.97 -8.85
N GLU A 269 3.29 -8.89 -9.82
CA GLU A 269 2.48 -10.12 -9.85
C GLU A 269 3.01 -11.21 -8.91
N GLU A 270 4.33 -11.42 -8.88
CA GLU A 270 4.93 -12.58 -8.22
C GLU A 270 5.34 -12.30 -6.76
N ALA A 271 5.64 -11.05 -6.40
CA ALA A 271 6.36 -10.74 -5.17
C ALA A 271 5.85 -9.53 -4.38
N SER A 272 5.10 -8.59 -4.98
CA SER A 272 4.63 -7.42 -4.24
C SER A 272 3.43 -7.73 -3.34
N GLU A 273 3.34 -7.04 -2.20
CA GLU A 273 2.22 -7.15 -1.26
C GLU A 273 0.96 -6.41 -1.75
N ALA A 274 1.02 -5.70 -2.89
CA ALA A 274 -0.11 -4.96 -3.45
C ALA A 274 -0.57 -5.58 -4.79
N PRO A 275 -1.89 -5.82 -4.99
CA PRO A 275 -2.38 -6.44 -6.22
C PRO A 275 -2.22 -5.55 -7.46
N LEU A 276 -2.24 -6.16 -8.64
CA LEU A 276 -2.47 -5.43 -9.90
C LEU A 276 -3.92 -4.93 -9.98
N LEU A 277 -4.13 -3.77 -10.60
CA LEU A 277 -5.48 -3.23 -10.82
C LEU A 277 -6.26 -4.00 -11.88
N ASP A 278 -7.59 -4.03 -11.71
CA ASP A 278 -8.55 -4.60 -12.66
C ASP A 278 -8.58 -3.77 -13.97
N PRO A 279 -8.44 -4.40 -15.14
CA PRO A 279 -8.52 -3.70 -16.43
C PRO A 279 -9.91 -3.12 -16.76
N GLU A 280 -10.99 -3.54 -16.09
CA GLU A 280 -12.37 -3.10 -16.39
C GLU A 280 -12.77 -1.77 -15.72
N GLY A 281 -11.82 -1.04 -15.12
CA GLY A 281 -12.11 0.12 -14.28
C GLY A 281 -12.57 -0.29 -12.88
N ILE A 282 -12.58 0.65 -11.94
CA ILE A 282 -12.81 0.38 -10.52
C ILE A 282 -13.86 1.34 -9.98
N ALA A 283 -14.97 0.80 -9.49
CA ALA A 283 -15.95 1.55 -8.71
C ALA A 283 -15.82 1.20 -7.22
N LEU A 284 -15.60 2.22 -6.39
CA LEU A 284 -15.53 2.10 -4.94
C LEU A 284 -16.91 2.37 -4.30
N PRO A 285 -17.18 1.81 -3.09
CA PRO A 285 -18.46 2.02 -2.40
C PRO A 285 -18.80 3.49 -2.07
N ASP A 286 -17.79 4.36 -2.00
CA ASP A 286 -17.95 5.78 -1.74
C ASP A 286 -18.40 6.60 -2.97
N GLY A 287 -18.62 5.94 -4.11
CA GLY A 287 -19.01 6.57 -5.38
C GLY A 287 -17.83 6.96 -6.27
N THR A 288 -16.59 6.80 -5.79
CA THR A 288 -15.40 7.02 -6.61
C THR A 288 -15.33 5.98 -7.72
N THR A 289 -15.15 6.44 -8.95
CA THR A 289 -14.93 5.58 -10.12
C THR A 289 -13.61 5.94 -10.77
N ILE A 290 -12.72 4.97 -10.91
CA ILE A 290 -11.56 5.03 -11.81
C ILE A 290 -11.96 4.37 -13.12
N TYR A 291 -11.80 5.08 -14.22
CA TYR A 291 -12.29 4.68 -15.53
C TYR A 291 -11.54 3.48 -16.10
N ALA A 292 -12.26 2.67 -16.88
CA ALA A 292 -11.60 1.71 -17.75
C ALA A 292 -10.78 2.46 -18.83
N PRO A 293 -9.67 1.88 -19.34
CA PRO A 293 -8.83 2.53 -20.35
C PRO A 293 -9.61 3.04 -21.57
N GLU A 294 -10.62 2.30 -22.03
CA GLU A 294 -11.48 2.66 -23.15
C GLU A 294 -12.38 3.88 -22.89
N GLU A 295 -12.66 4.19 -21.64
CA GLU A 295 -13.51 5.34 -21.26
C GLU A 295 -12.69 6.63 -21.08
N VAL A 296 -11.37 6.52 -20.81
CA VAL A 296 -10.51 7.68 -20.48
C VAL A 296 -10.60 8.75 -21.58
N ASP A 297 -10.49 8.37 -22.85
CA ASP A 297 -10.53 9.33 -23.95
C ASP A 297 -11.89 10.06 -24.04
N GLU A 298 -13.00 9.31 -24.01
CA GLU A 298 -14.36 9.87 -24.06
C GLU A 298 -14.62 10.83 -22.89
N ARG A 299 -14.17 10.46 -21.69
CA ARG A 299 -14.33 11.28 -20.48
C ARG A 299 -13.50 12.56 -20.55
N ASN A 300 -12.25 12.48 -21.01
CA ASN A 300 -11.40 13.66 -21.19
C ASN A 300 -11.95 14.63 -22.25
N GLU A 301 -12.55 14.10 -23.33
CA GLU A 301 -13.24 14.92 -24.33
C GLU A 301 -14.50 15.59 -23.75
N THR A 302 -15.30 14.84 -23.00
CA THR A 302 -16.55 15.34 -22.38
C THR A 302 -16.32 16.53 -21.46
N TYR A 303 -15.24 16.50 -20.67
CA TYR A 303 -14.88 17.60 -19.76
C TYR A 303 -13.90 18.60 -20.38
N GLU A 304 -13.61 18.49 -21.68
CA GLU A 304 -12.69 19.36 -22.41
C GLU A 304 -11.33 19.52 -21.70
N VAL A 305 -10.83 18.45 -21.07
CA VAL A 305 -9.64 18.49 -20.19
C VAL A 305 -8.43 19.01 -20.94
N ALA A 306 -8.27 18.64 -22.22
CA ALA A 306 -7.18 19.16 -23.05
C ALA A 306 -7.24 20.69 -23.29
N GLY A 307 -8.43 21.30 -23.20
CA GLY A 307 -8.63 22.73 -23.33
C GLY A 307 -8.33 23.51 -22.04
N TYR A 308 -8.72 22.97 -20.89
CA TYR A 308 -8.57 23.64 -19.58
C TYR A 308 -7.31 23.24 -18.81
N ALA A 309 -6.86 21.98 -18.96
CA ALA A 309 -5.73 21.38 -18.26
C ALA A 309 -4.87 20.52 -19.21
N PRO A 310 -4.22 21.10 -20.23
CA PRO A 310 -3.53 20.39 -21.32
C PRO A 310 -2.38 19.46 -20.89
N GLY A 311 -1.81 19.68 -19.70
CA GLY A 311 -0.76 18.84 -19.10
C GLY A 311 -1.30 17.66 -18.29
N TRP A 312 -2.60 17.45 -18.24
CA TRP A 312 -3.27 16.51 -17.35
C TRP A 312 -4.20 15.56 -18.11
N VAL A 313 -4.54 14.45 -17.45
CA VAL A 313 -5.48 13.43 -17.92
C VAL A 313 -6.42 13.11 -16.77
N LEU A 314 -7.72 13.20 -17.01
CA LEU A 314 -8.75 12.73 -16.10
C LEU A 314 -8.81 11.20 -16.14
N ILE A 315 -8.71 10.55 -15.00
CA ILE A 315 -8.68 9.07 -14.85
C ILE A 315 -9.84 8.53 -14.03
N GLY A 316 -10.69 9.40 -13.49
CA GLY A 316 -11.84 9.02 -12.69
C GLY A 316 -12.64 10.21 -12.17
N ASP A 317 -13.76 9.95 -11.52
CA ASP A 317 -14.58 10.95 -10.83
C ASP A 317 -15.26 10.40 -9.57
N ASP A 318 -15.81 11.28 -8.75
CA ASP A 318 -16.56 10.93 -7.53
C ASP A 318 -18.09 10.99 -7.70
N SER A 319 -18.58 11.12 -8.95
CA SER A 319 -19.97 11.37 -9.33
C SER A 319 -20.62 12.64 -8.71
N GLY A 320 -19.90 13.37 -7.86
CA GLY A 320 -20.30 14.61 -7.20
C GLY A 320 -19.75 15.87 -7.87
N GLY A 321 -19.08 15.72 -9.02
CA GLY A 321 -18.46 16.80 -9.79
C GLY A 321 -16.96 16.95 -9.56
N GLY A 322 -16.35 16.14 -8.70
CA GLY A 322 -14.90 16.05 -8.55
C GLY A 322 -14.29 15.03 -9.51
N GLY A 323 -13.21 15.41 -10.18
CA GLY A 323 -12.43 14.55 -11.07
C GLY A 323 -11.04 14.25 -10.50
N TYR A 324 -10.53 13.04 -10.76
CA TYR A 324 -9.18 12.61 -10.42
C TYR A 324 -8.27 12.75 -11.64
N LEU A 325 -7.23 13.58 -11.54
CA LEU A 325 -6.32 13.90 -12.63
C LEU A 325 -4.91 13.44 -12.32
N VAL A 326 -4.23 12.92 -13.34
CA VAL A 326 -2.79 12.63 -13.33
C VAL A 326 -2.08 13.45 -14.39
N ARG A 327 -0.79 13.70 -14.21
CA ARG A 327 0.01 14.36 -15.24
C ARG A 327 0.01 13.49 -16.50
N ARG A 328 -0.14 14.12 -17.65
CA ARG A 328 -0.02 13.43 -18.93
C ARG A 328 1.40 12.85 -19.03
N PRO A 329 1.55 11.51 -19.16
CA PRO A 329 2.87 10.91 -19.22
C PRO A 329 3.61 11.36 -20.49
N GLY A 330 4.91 11.60 -20.35
CA GLY A 330 5.80 11.81 -21.49
C GLY A 330 5.97 10.52 -22.32
N PRO A 331 6.56 10.61 -23.53
CA PRO A 331 6.75 9.46 -24.41
C PRO A 331 7.73 8.41 -23.85
N THR A 332 8.50 8.77 -22.83
CA THR A 332 9.50 7.92 -22.18
C THR A 332 9.48 8.15 -20.68
N PHE A 333 9.80 7.10 -19.91
CA PHE A 333 10.07 7.24 -18.49
C PHE A 333 11.26 8.17 -18.27
N ASP A 334 11.07 9.21 -17.45
CA ASP A 334 12.11 10.12 -16.99
C ASP A 334 12.22 10.00 -15.46
N PRO A 335 13.32 9.41 -14.93
CA PRO A 335 13.51 9.27 -13.49
C PRO A 335 13.40 10.59 -12.72
N ALA A 336 13.78 11.72 -13.34
CA ALA A 336 13.73 13.04 -12.71
C ALA A 336 12.30 13.53 -12.46
N THR A 337 11.33 13.08 -13.28
CA THR A 337 9.92 13.49 -13.17
C THR A 337 8.98 12.35 -12.78
N ALA A 338 9.48 11.13 -12.61
CA ALA A 338 8.66 9.93 -12.42
C ALA A 338 7.73 10.01 -11.21
N ARG A 339 8.20 10.58 -10.09
CA ARG A 339 7.36 10.81 -8.91
C ARG A 339 6.17 11.71 -9.21
N ALA A 340 6.43 12.85 -9.88
CA ALA A 340 5.39 13.78 -10.27
C ALA A 340 4.39 13.17 -11.28
N GLY A 341 4.85 12.21 -12.09
CA GLY A 341 4.00 11.46 -13.02
C GLY A 341 3.03 10.49 -12.34
N ALA A 342 3.30 10.08 -11.11
CA ALA A 342 2.44 9.19 -10.33
C ALA A 342 1.44 9.93 -9.43
N GLU A 343 1.58 11.26 -9.28
CA GLU A 343 0.69 12.09 -8.47
C GLU A 343 -0.71 12.17 -9.08
N VAL A 344 -1.70 11.90 -8.25
CA VAL A 344 -3.14 12.04 -8.53
C VAL A 344 -3.65 13.23 -7.73
N TYR A 345 -4.39 14.12 -8.41
CA TYR A 345 -5.05 15.26 -7.79
C TYR A 345 -6.55 15.21 -8.04
N ARG A 346 -7.34 15.54 -7.03
CA ARG A 346 -8.78 15.73 -7.13
C ARG A 346 -9.10 17.21 -7.34
N MET A 347 -9.97 17.50 -8.29
CA MET A 347 -10.34 18.87 -8.62
C MET A 347 -11.80 18.94 -9.09
N ASP A 348 -12.49 20.05 -8.80
CA ASP A 348 -13.82 20.30 -9.36
C ASP A 348 -13.73 20.40 -10.90
N LEU A 349 -14.49 19.54 -11.59
CA LEU A 349 -14.52 19.46 -13.05
C LEU A 349 -15.08 20.74 -13.70
N GLY A 350 -15.88 21.52 -12.97
CA GLY A 350 -16.35 22.85 -13.39
C GLY A 350 -15.31 23.96 -13.21
N ALA A 351 -14.17 23.69 -12.58
CA ALA A 351 -13.14 24.66 -12.27
C ALA A 351 -11.76 24.35 -12.89
N LEU A 352 -11.68 23.39 -13.82
CA LEU A 352 -10.42 22.91 -14.43
C LEU A 352 -9.46 24.05 -14.84
N THR A 353 -8.17 23.83 -14.61
CA THR A 353 -7.10 24.82 -14.79
C THR A 353 -5.78 24.15 -15.15
N GLU A 354 -4.86 24.91 -15.73
CA GLU A 354 -3.51 24.41 -16.06
C GLU A 354 -2.72 24.02 -14.80
N ASP A 355 -2.96 24.71 -13.68
CA ASP A 355 -2.31 24.52 -12.38
C ASP A 355 -3.08 23.57 -11.45
N VAL A 356 -3.36 22.35 -11.92
CA VAL A 356 -4.05 21.33 -11.10
C VAL A 356 -3.25 20.99 -9.84
N ALA A 357 -1.91 20.96 -9.90
CA ALA A 357 -1.09 20.65 -8.74
C ALA A 357 -1.13 21.74 -7.65
N GLY A 358 -1.28 23.02 -8.03
CA GLY A 358 -1.38 24.14 -7.11
C GLY A 358 -2.80 24.42 -6.60
N GLN A 359 -3.84 24.01 -7.34
CA GLN A 359 -5.25 24.32 -7.03
C GLN A 359 -6.10 23.09 -6.69
N GLY A 360 -5.66 21.89 -7.06
CA GLY A 360 -6.31 20.62 -6.74
C GLY A 360 -5.91 20.09 -5.37
N GLU A 361 -6.73 19.19 -4.85
CA GLU A 361 -6.45 18.41 -3.65
C GLU A 361 -5.53 17.24 -4.03
N PHE A 362 -4.35 17.11 -3.41
CA PHE A 362 -3.52 15.93 -3.60
C PHE A 362 -4.23 14.68 -3.06
N VAL A 363 -4.21 13.60 -3.82
CA VAL A 363 -4.90 12.34 -3.49
C VAL A 363 -3.92 11.21 -3.21
N THR A 364 -2.90 11.00 -4.04
CA THR A 364 -1.93 9.93 -3.82
C THR A 364 -0.79 10.05 -4.83
N ASP A 365 0.37 9.48 -4.55
CA ASP A 365 1.42 9.20 -5.54
C ASP A 365 1.60 7.70 -5.81
N ASP A 366 0.66 6.88 -5.33
CA ASP A 366 0.46 5.47 -5.63
C ASP A 366 -1.05 5.18 -5.74
N LEU A 367 -1.59 5.36 -6.95
CA LEU A 367 -3.00 5.10 -7.25
C LEU A 367 -3.40 3.66 -6.89
N VAL A 368 -2.51 2.70 -7.10
CA VAL A 368 -2.84 1.28 -6.87
C VAL A 368 -2.94 0.99 -5.38
N GLY A 369 -1.96 1.44 -4.58
CA GLY A 369 -2.03 1.32 -3.12
C GLY A 369 -3.28 1.99 -2.55
N TRP A 370 -3.56 3.21 -3.00
CA TRP A 370 -4.76 3.97 -2.59
C TRP A 370 -6.07 3.25 -2.93
N LEU A 371 -6.15 2.57 -4.08
CA LEU A 371 -7.31 1.75 -4.44
C LEU A 371 -7.38 0.47 -3.61
N ALA A 372 -6.27 -0.21 -3.39
CA ALA A 372 -6.20 -1.46 -2.64
C ALA A 372 -6.68 -1.27 -1.18
N GLU A 373 -6.29 -0.17 -0.53
CA GLU A 373 -6.75 0.20 0.82
C GLU A 373 -8.27 0.40 0.91
N ARG A 374 -8.93 0.79 -0.19
CA ARG A 374 -10.36 1.14 -0.24
C ARG A 374 -11.26 0.03 -0.76
N GLN A 375 -10.67 -0.92 -1.50
CA GLN A 375 -11.34 -2.14 -1.97
C GLN A 375 -11.46 -3.21 -0.89
N GLY A 376 -10.59 -3.18 0.13
CA GLY A 376 -10.79 -3.88 1.40
C GLY A 376 -12.00 -3.32 2.12
#